data_AF-A0A2Y9U0T5-F1
#
_entry.id   AF-A0A2Y9U0T5-F1
#
_cell.length_a   1.000
_cell.length_b   1.000
_cell.length_c   1.000
_cell.angle_alpha   90.00
_cell.angle_beta   90.00
_cell.angle_gamma   90.00
#
_symmetry.space_group_name_H-M   'P 1'
#
loop_
_entity.id
_entity.type
_entity.pdbx_description
1 polymer ?
#
loop_
_entity_poly.entity_id
_entity_poly.type
_entity_poly.pdbx_seq_one_letter_code
_entity_poly.pdbx_strand_id
1 'polypeptide(L)'
;MGPGTSWCASFVNWCMNQAGYINTYSYPALAYGWKPNAWAEGEIHGIDRDPKGVPFLGAIVVFNFSHVAFVVGQTNDGRIVALGGNQGNYYMNITSVGSGAVLYYMKPRGYIVSSESEKLPVLNVAGGEMTYENTHN
;
A
#
# COMPACT_ATOMS: atom_id res chain seq x y z
N MET A 1 -18.04 -17.01 -7.35
CA MET A 1 -16.97 -15.99 -7.22
C MET A 1 -15.88 -16.63 -6.38
N GLY A 2 -14.66 -16.74 -6.90
CA GLY A 2 -13.59 -17.56 -6.31
C GLY A 2 -12.53 -16.75 -5.54
N PRO A 3 -11.74 -17.42 -4.70
CA PRO A 3 -10.68 -16.81 -3.88
C PRO A 3 -9.55 -16.30 -4.79
N GLY A 4 -9.12 -15.06 -4.62
CA GLY A 4 -8.08 -14.43 -5.46
C GLY A 4 -8.55 -13.24 -6.32
N THR A 5 -9.67 -12.59 -5.98
CA THR A 5 -10.03 -11.34 -6.66
C THR A 5 -9.11 -10.23 -6.17
N SER A 6 -8.35 -9.62 -7.09
CA SER A 6 -7.33 -8.59 -6.85
C SER A 6 -7.90 -7.23 -6.45
N TRP A 7 -8.64 -7.18 -5.35
CA TRP A 7 -9.26 -5.96 -4.83
C TRP A 7 -8.29 -4.99 -4.17
N CYS A 8 -7.22 -5.48 -3.53
CA CYS A 8 -6.23 -4.60 -2.90
C CYS A 8 -5.59 -3.64 -3.92
N ALA A 9 -5.07 -4.20 -5.03
CA ALA A 9 -4.48 -3.44 -6.12
C ALA A 9 -5.52 -2.62 -6.90
N SER A 10 -6.73 -3.17 -7.09
CA SER A 10 -7.83 -2.44 -7.75
C SER A 10 -8.32 -1.22 -6.94
N PHE A 11 -8.36 -1.32 -5.62
CA PHE A 11 -8.70 -0.20 -4.73
C PHE A 11 -7.66 0.90 -4.82
N VAL A 12 -6.37 0.55 -4.69
CA VAL A 12 -5.27 1.51 -4.82
C VAL A 12 -5.29 2.17 -6.20
N ASN A 13 -5.50 1.39 -7.27
CA ASN A 13 -5.68 1.91 -8.63
C ASN A 13 -6.84 2.90 -8.73
N TRP A 14 -8.01 2.55 -8.19
CA TRP A 14 -9.18 3.43 -8.20
C TRP A 14 -8.90 4.76 -7.48
N CYS A 15 -8.29 4.72 -6.28
CA CYS A 15 -7.91 5.92 -5.53
C CYS A 15 -6.96 6.82 -6.32
N MET A 16 -5.97 6.22 -6.98
CA MET A 16 -5.02 6.96 -7.80
C MET A 16 -5.68 7.61 -9.02
N ASN A 17 -6.60 6.92 -9.70
CA ASN A 17 -7.39 7.49 -10.79
C ASN A 17 -8.23 8.68 -10.30
N GLN A 18 -8.84 8.59 -9.11
CA GLN A 18 -9.58 9.71 -8.52
C GLN A 18 -8.67 10.91 -8.21
N ALA A 19 -7.41 10.67 -7.85
CA ALA A 19 -6.41 11.70 -7.61
C ALA A 19 -5.76 12.27 -8.91
N GLY A 20 -6.24 11.87 -10.09
CA GLY A 20 -5.75 12.36 -11.38
C GLY A 20 -4.53 11.61 -11.93
N TYR A 21 -4.09 10.55 -11.26
CA TYR A 21 -3.05 9.65 -11.74
C TYR A 21 -3.71 8.54 -12.58
N ILE A 22 -3.96 8.83 -13.87
CA ILE A 22 -4.66 7.95 -14.85
C ILE A 22 -3.66 7.28 -15.82
N ASN A 23 -3.88 6.01 -16.19
CA ASN A 23 -3.05 5.21 -17.12
C ASN A 23 -1.61 4.96 -16.65
N THR A 24 -1.47 4.68 -15.37
CA THR A 24 -0.20 4.85 -14.67
C THR A 24 0.55 3.55 -14.36
N TYR A 25 0.04 2.41 -14.84
CA TYR A 25 0.61 1.08 -14.56
C TYR A 25 0.21 0.05 -15.63
N SER A 26 1.15 -0.81 -15.99
CA SER A 26 0.92 -1.90 -16.96
C SER A 26 0.09 -3.07 -16.40
N TYR A 27 0.04 -3.26 -15.07
CA TYR A 27 -0.71 -4.34 -14.40
C TYR A 27 -1.40 -3.87 -13.09
N PRO A 28 -2.37 -2.94 -13.16
CA PRO A 28 -2.97 -2.29 -11.98
C PRO A 28 -3.71 -3.25 -11.03
N ALA A 29 -4.06 -4.43 -11.53
CA ALA A 29 -4.77 -5.46 -10.79
C ALA A 29 -3.82 -6.46 -10.09
N LEU A 30 -2.50 -6.25 -10.08
CA LEU A 30 -1.57 -7.14 -9.37
C LEU A 30 -0.87 -6.37 -8.26
N ALA A 31 -0.86 -6.89 -7.02
CA ALA A 31 -0.18 -6.23 -5.90
C ALA A 31 1.33 -6.02 -6.18
N TYR A 32 1.99 -6.99 -6.81
CA TYR A 32 3.38 -6.84 -7.27
C TYR A 32 3.55 -5.99 -8.52
N GLY A 33 2.45 -5.67 -9.21
CA GLY A 33 2.40 -4.61 -10.20
C GLY A 33 2.73 -3.23 -9.60
N TRP A 34 2.77 -3.08 -8.27
CA TRP A 34 3.13 -1.84 -7.57
C TRP A 34 4.60 -1.78 -7.11
N LYS A 35 5.45 -2.74 -7.50
CA LYS A 35 6.91 -2.73 -7.19
C LYS A 35 7.68 -1.79 -8.13
N PRO A 36 8.88 -1.28 -7.74
CA PRO A 36 9.66 -0.33 -8.55
C PRO A 36 9.93 -0.76 -10.00
N ASN A 37 10.13 -2.07 -10.25
CA ASN A 37 10.48 -2.59 -11.58
C ASN A 37 9.26 -3.07 -12.40
N ALA A 38 8.04 -2.88 -11.89
CA ALA A 38 6.82 -3.28 -12.59
C ALA A 38 6.19 -2.14 -13.42
N TRP A 39 6.77 -0.94 -13.35
CA TRP A 39 6.27 0.30 -13.96
C TRP A 39 7.22 0.63 -15.10
N ALA A 40 6.70 0.86 -16.30
CA ALA A 40 7.52 1.02 -17.50
C ALA A 40 8.31 2.34 -17.49
N GLU A 41 9.49 2.35 -18.11
CA GLU A 41 10.28 3.58 -18.26
C GLU A 41 9.48 4.65 -19.03
N GLY A 42 9.34 5.84 -18.44
CA GLY A 42 8.54 6.95 -19.00
C GLY A 42 7.13 7.07 -18.44
N GLU A 43 6.65 6.08 -17.67
CA GLU A 43 5.45 6.24 -16.83
C GLU A 43 5.75 7.30 -15.73
N ILE A 44 4.87 8.29 -15.53
CA ILE A 44 5.03 9.42 -14.56
C ILE A 44 4.95 8.94 -13.09
N HIS A 45 5.11 7.65 -12.85
CA HIS A 45 4.29 7.02 -11.82
C HIS A 45 5.14 6.40 -10.70
N GLY A 46 6.34 5.89 -10.96
CA GLY A 46 7.16 5.28 -9.90
C GLY A 46 8.55 5.88 -9.86
N ILE A 47 8.90 6.53 -8.75
CA ILE A 47 10.19 6.46 -8.01
C ILE A 47 10.28 7.71 -7.11
N ASP A 48 10.09 7.50 -5.81
CA ASP A 48 11.20 7.59 -4.85
C ASP A 48 10.77 6.94 -3.51
N ARG A 49 11.16 5.69 -3.27
CA ARG A 49 11.95 5.30 -2.09
C ARG A 49 12.29 3.81 -2.10
N ASP A 50 13.57 3.59 -1.79
CA ASP A 50 14.31 2.40 -1.34
C ASP A 50 13.46 1.19 -0.87
N PRO A 51 13.89 -0.08 -1.11
CA PRO A 51 13.34 -1.28 -0.47
C PRO A 51 13.08 -1.21 1.05
N LYS A 52 13.53 -0.18 1.77
CA LYS A 52 13.18 0.11 3.18
C LYS A 52 13.07 1.60 3.51
N GLY A 53 12.63 2.44 2.58
CA GLY A 53 12.51 3.89 2.80
C GLY A 53 11.69 4.28 4.04
N VAL A 54 11.80 5.54 4.49
CA VAL A 54 11.02 6.02 5.65
C VAL A 54 9.53 6.08 5.25
N PRO A 55 8.62 5.43 6.03
CA PRO A 55 7.20 5.46 5.74
C PRO A 55 6.64 6.87 5.92
N PHE A 56 5.60 7.19 5.16
CA PHE A 56 4.91 8.48 5.26
C PHE A 56 3.42 8.30 5.01
N LEU A 57 2.62 9.22 5.52
CA LEU A 57 1.16 9.20 5.38
C LEU A 57 0.76 9.26 3.90
N GLY A 58 -0.06 8.31 3.47
CA GLY A 58 -0.51 8.18 2.07
C GLY A 58 0.48 7.44 1.17
N ALA A 59 1.60 6.95 1.69
CA ALA A 59 2.49 6.07 0.92
C ALA A 59 1.74 4.82 0.46
N ILE A 60 1.96 4.41 -0.79
CA ILE A 60 1.52 3.10 -1.26
C ILE A 60 2.50 2.07 -0.70
N VAL A 61 2.05 1.17 0.15
CA VAL A 61 2.89 0.15 0.78
C VAL A 61 2.69 -1.20 0.10
N VAL A 62 3.78 -1.85 -0.30
CA VAL A 62 3.78 -3.18 -0.92
C VAL A 62 4.34 -4.20 0.06
N PHE A 63 3.62 -5.29 0.29
CA PHE A 63 3.99 -6.32 1.26
C PHE A 63 4.57 -7.57 0.59
N ASN A 64 5.33 -8.37 1.36
CA ASN A 64 6.01 -9.58 0.88
C ASN A 64 5.08 -10.79 0.62
N PHE A 65 3.80 -10.64 0.90
CA PHE A 65 2.77 -11.65 0.72
C PHE A 65 1.77 -11.27 -0.39
N SER A 66 2.21 -10.51 -1.40
CA SER A 66 1.38 -10.08 -2.54
C SER A 66 0.15 -9.24 -2.14
N HIS A 67 0.38 -8.22 -1.31
CA HIS A 67 -0.64 -7.26 -0.91
C HIS A 67 -0.16 -5.82 -1.07
N VAL A 68 -1.10 -4.89 -1.30
CA VAL A 68 -0.82 -3.46 -1.45
C VAL A 68 -1.92 -2.63 -0.78
N ALA A 69 -1.54 -1.55 -0.11
CA ALA A 69 -2.44 -0.68 0.63
C ALA A 69 -1.86 0.74 0.72
N PHE A 70 -2.55 1.65 1.42
CA PHE A 70 -2.02 2.96 1.78
C PHE A 70 -1.62 3.00 3.26
N VAL A 71 -0.46 3.57 3.57
CA VAL A 71 -0.05 3.87 4.95
C VAL A 71 -0.95 4.97 5.50
N VAL A 72 -1.63 4.69 6.62
CA VAL A 72 -2.48 5.66 7.33
C VAL A 72 -1.98 5.99 8.73
N GLY A 73 -0.96 5.28 9.22
CA GLY A 73 -0.35 5.54 10.50
C GLY A 73 0.59 4.42 10.95
N GLN A 74 0.89 4.43 12.24
CA GLN A 74 1.64 3.37 12.91
C GLN A 74 1.02 3.06 14.27
N THR A 75 1.27 1.89 14.82
CA THR A 75 0.92 1.57 16.21
C THR A 75 2.03 2.03 17.15
N ASN A 76 1.75 2.05 18.46
CA ASN A 76 2.74 2.41 19.49
C ASN A 76 3.98 1.49 19.48
N ASP A 77 3.83 0.23 19.09
CA ASP A 77 4.91 -0.76 18.98
C ASP A 77 5.61 -0.75 17.60
N GLY A 78 5.31 0.24 16.74
CA GLY A 78 6.02 0.46 15.47
C GLY A 78 5.56 -0.40 14.31
N ARG A 79 4.37 -1.03 14.40
CA ARG A 79 3.73 -1.71 13.26
C ARG A 79 3.13 -0.66 12.33
N ILE A 80 3.12 -0.96 11.04
CA ILE A 80 2.50 -0.09 10.04
C ILE A 80 1.00 -0.30 10.08
N VAL A 81 0.23 0.78 10.07
CA VAL A 81 -1.22 0.75 9.93
C VAL A 81 -1.58 1.10 8.50
N ALA A 82 -2.25 0.19 7.81
CA ALA A 82 -2.55 0.31 6.40
C ALA A 82 -4.05 0.21 6.11
N LEU A 83 -4.52 1.10 5.25
CA LEU A 83 -5.87 1.13 4.68
C LEU A 83 -5.83 0.52 3.28
N GLY A 84 -6.66 -0.48 3.03
CA GLY A 84 -6.70 -1.17 1.76
C GLY A 84 -7.92 -2.07 1.62
N GLY A 85 -8.06 -2.64 0.43
CA GLY A 85 -9.14 -3.56 0.09
C GLY A 85 -8.78 -5.01 0.42
N ASN A 86 -9.82 -5.84 0.65
CA ASN A 86 -9.68 -7.28 0.90
C ASN A 86 -8.76 -7.63 2.09
N GLN A 87 -9.00 -6.97 3.22
CA GLN A 87 -8.26 -7.17 4.48
C GLN A 87 -9.17 -7.88 5.48
N GLY A 88 -9.13 -9.22 5.47
CA GLY A 88 -10.07 -10.11 6.16
C GLY A 88 -11.35 -10.33 5.35
N ASN A 89 -12.48 -10.57 6.02
CA ASN A 89 -13.81 -10.69 5.38
C ASN A 89 -14.41 -9.33 4.98
N TYR A 90 -13.62 -8.25 4.97
CA TYR A 90 -14.09 -6.89 4.76
C TYR A 90 -13.60 -6.33 3.43
N TYR A 91 -14.51 -5.68 2.71
CA TYR A 91 -14.24 -5.04 1.42
C TYR A 91 -13.15 -3.97 1.50
N MET A 92 -13.10 -3.22 2.60
CA MET A 92 -12.09 -2.20 2.91
C MET A 92 -11.85 -2.19 4.42
N ASN A 93 -10.59 -2.17 4.86
CA ASN A 93 -10.27 -2.23 6.28
C ASN A 93 -9.00 -1.46 6.63
N ILE A 94 -8.85 -1.12 7.91
CA ILE A 94 -7.62 -0.60 8.51
C ILE A 94 -7.07 -1.69 9.42
N THR A 95 -5.89 -2.23 9.08
CA THR A 95 -5.23 -3.25 9.92
C THR A 95 -3.76 -2.92 10.11
N SER A 96 -3.16 -3.52 11.14
CA SER A 96 -1.74 -3.35 11.43
C SER A 96 -0.92 -4.53 10.94
N VAL A 97 0.30 -4.25 10.49
CA VAL A 97 1.23 -5.24 9.94
C VAL A 97 2.64 -4.96 10.46
N GLY A 98 3.37 -6.02 10.81
CA GLY A 98 4.75 -5.90 11.22
C GLY A 98 5.58 -5.24 10.12
N SER A 99 6.43 -4.28 10.48
CA SER A 99 7.28 -3.55 9.53
C SER A 99 8.19 -4.47 8.70
N GLY A 100 8.56 -5.63 9.23
CA GLY A 100 9.33 -6.65 8.49
C GLY A 100 8.61 -7.30 7.31
N ALA A 101 7.28 -7.14 7.19
CA ALA A 101 6.53 -7.63 6.04
C ALA A 101 6.50 -6.63 4.86
N VAL A 102 6.97 -5.39 5.07
CA VAL A 102 7.01 -4.36 4.04
C VAL A 102 8.19 -4.62 3.09
N LEU A 103 7.91 -4.58 1.80
CA LEU A 103 8.93 -4.61 0.74
C LEU A 103 9.25 -3.22 0.21
N TYR A 104 8.26 -2.35 0.07
CA TYR A 104 8.44 -1.04 -0.54
C TYR A 104 7.43 -0.03 0.01
N TYR A 105 7.87 1.23 0.10
CA TYR A 105 6.99 2.39 0.20
C TYR A 105 7.13 3.20 -1.09
N MET A 106 6.01 3.36 -1.78
CA MET A 106 5.92 3.91 -3.11
C MET A 106 5.19 5.26 -3.09
N LYS A 107 5.59 6.14 -4.02
CA LYS A 107 4.95 7.44 -4.24
C LYS A 107 4.95 7.80 -5.73
N PRO A 108 4.01 8.65 -6.18
CA PRO A 108 4.06 9.20 -7.52
C PRO A 108 5.39 9.90 -7.78
N ARG A 109 5.92 9.80 -9.00
CA ARG A 109 7.15 10.48 -9.36
C ARG A 109 6.96 12.00 -9.21
N GLY A 110 7.94 12.67 -8.62
CA GLY A 110 7.87 14.11 -8.36
C GLY A 110 6.98 14.52 -7.18
N TYR A 111 6.26 13.59 -6.53
CA TYR A 111 5.59 13.90 -5.27
C TYR A 111 6.63 14.19 -4.19
N ILE A 112 6.58 15.39 -3.60
CA ILE A 112 7.47 15.80 -2.52
C ILE A 112 6.81 15.42 -1.20
N VAL A 113 7.45 14.51 -0.45
CA VAL A 113 6.98 14.12 0.88
C VAL A 113 7.30 15.25 1.85
N SER A 114 6.28 15.77 2.52
CA SER A 114 6.47 16.76 3.57
C SER A 114 7.02 16.12 4.85
N SER A 115 7.77 16.88 5.66
CA SER A 115 8.23 16.41 6.97
C SER A 115 7.08 16.05 7.91
N GLU A 116 5.91 16.67 7.74
CA GLU A 116 4.70 16.32 8.50
C GLU A 116 4.14 14.97 8.08
N SER A 117 4.20 14.62 6.79
CA SER A 117 3.76 13.30 6.31
C SER A 117 4.65 12.17 6.82
N GLU A 118 5.93 12.41 7.10
CA GLU A 118 6.83 11.42 7.71
C GLU A 118 6.55 11.18 9.21
N LYS A 119 5.83 12.11 9.86
CA LYS A 119 5.34 11.92 11.24
C LYS A 119 4.02 11.16 11.20
N LEU A 120 4.12 9.83 11.12
CA LEU A 120 2.93 8.99 11.10
C LEU A 120 2.08 9.17 12.37
N PRO A 121 0.75 9.34 12.25
CA PRO A 121 -0.12 9.35 13.40
C PRO A 121 -0.08 7.98 14.09
N VAL A 122 -0.10 7.99 15.41
CA VAL A 122 -0.21 6.77 16.22
C VAL A 122 -1.68 6.37 16.33
N LEU A 123 -2.01 5.18 15.86
CA LEU A 123 -3.37 4.66 15.84
C LEU A 123 -3.50 3.40 16.70
N ASN A 124 -4.52 3.37 17.56
CA ASN A 124 -4.93 2.18 18.28
C ASN A 124 -5.91 1.39 17.40
N VAL A 125 -5.37 0.49 16.58
CA VAL A 125 -6.18 -0.35 15.70
C VAL A 125 -6.61 -1.58 16.49
N ALA A 126 -7.91 -1.72 16.74
CA ALA A 126 -8.48 -2.91 17.39
C ALA A 126 -8.50 -4.15 16.48
N GLY A 127 -8.03 -4.03 15.23
CA GLY A 127 -8.09 -5.06 14.20
C GLY A 127 -6.87 -5.99 14.21
N GLY A 128 -7.15 -7.28 13.98
CA GLY A 128 -6.14 -8.34 13.91
C GLY A 128 -5.00 -8.06 12.91
N GLU A 129 -3.92 -8.81 13.08
CA GLU A 129 -2.73 -8.73 12.25
C GLU A 129 -3.04 -9.01 10.78
N MET A 130 -2.56 -8.14 9.89
CA MET A 130 -2.60 -8.41 8.45
C MET A 130 -1.59 -9.52 8.13
N THR A 131 -2.10 -10.64 7.63
CA THR A 131 -1.32 -11.82 7.22
C THR A 131 -1.68 -12.23 5.81
N TYR A 132 -0.89 -13.13 5.21
CA TYR A 132 -1.21 -13.76 3.93
C TYR A 132 -2.59 -14.44 3.97
N GLU A 133 -2.87 -15.23 5.01
CA GLU A 133 -4.13 -15.99 5.19
C GLU A 133 -5.35 -15.06 5.20
N ASN A 134 -5.26 -13.93 5.91
CA ASN A 134 -6.36 -12.99 6.03
C ASN A 134 -6.54 -12.09 4.79
N THR A 135 -5.67 -12.17 3.78
CA THR A 135 -5.73 -11.31 2.58
C THR A 135 -6.02 -12.07 1.28
N HIS A 136 -6.11 -13.40 1.34
CA HIS A 136 -6.26 -14.29 0.18
C HIS A 136 -7.41 -15.32 0.29
N ASN A 137 -8.30 -15.16 1.28
CA ASN A 137 -9.51 -15.99 1.43
C ASN A 137 -10.53 -15.82 0.29
#